data_AF-A0A444WRZ0-F1
#
_entry.id   AF-A0A444WRZ0-F1
#
_cell.length_a   1.000
_cell.length_b   1.000
_cell.length_c   1.000
_cell.angle_alpha   90.00
_cell.angle_beta   90.00
_cell.angle_gamma   90.00
#
_symmetry.space_group_name_H-M   'P 1'
#
loop_
_entity.id
_entity.type
_entity.pdbx_description
1 polymer ?
#
loop_
_entity_poly.entity_id
_entity_poly.type
_entity_poly.pdbx_seq_one_letter_code
_entity_poly.pdbx_strand_id
1 'polypeptide(L)'
;MYIIFYIIVFYFFISITEPATKRKRGPTKCLKTHGLSYEDRLPIRLNKYGQPIGCNRAKLSSHLGTLVRNAHLAPLTYTNWHGLKDNWKDLWEATIEKFDIGERAKGWVFKTLGSSWRTYKSRLKNQYFKENMPLVYNIKNCPRTVPLEHWKILVQFWSLDMIKVY
;
A
#
# COMPACT_ATOMS: atom_id res chain seq x y z
N MET A 1 35.37 45.77 -6.23
CA MET A 1 34.76 45.31 -4.96
C MET A 1 33.25 45.01 -5.04
N TYR A 2 32.51 45.43 -6.08
CA TYR A 2 31.05 45.22 -6.17
C TYR A 2 30.59 43.82 -6.61
N ILE A 3 31.45 43.07 -7.32
CA ILE A 3 31.10 41.75 -7.88
C ILE A 3 30.99 40.68 -6.79
N ILE A 4 31.89 40.71 -5.80
CA ILE A 4 31.91 39.73 -4.71
C ILE A 4 30.69 39.89 -3.79
N PHE A 5 30.25 41.14 -3.56
CA PHE A 5 29.06 41.41 -2.74
C PHE A 5 27.77 40.87 -3.40
N TYR A 6 27.65 41.00 -4.73
CA TYR A 6 26.50 40.49 -5.47
C TYR A 6 26.44 38.96 -5.47
N ILE A 7 27.59 38.30 -5.59
CA ILE A 7 27.70 36.84 -5.53
C ILE A 7 27.26 36.32 -4.15
N ILE A 8 27.75 36.92 -3.07
CA ILE A 8 27.40 36.49 -1.70
C ILE A 8 25.89 36.69 -1.43
N VAL A 9 25.32 37.83 -1.82
CA VAL A 9 23.88 38.10 -1.64
C VAL A 9 23.02 37.16 -2.50
N PHE A 10 23.45 36.83 -3.72
CA PHE A 10 22.76 35.90 -4.61
C PHE A 10 22.74 34.47 -4.05
N TYR A 11 23.86 33.98 -3.52
CA TYR A 11 23.92 32.67 -2.86
C TYR A 11 23.14 32.63 -1.53
N PHE A 12 23.11 33.74 -0.78
CA PHE A 12 22.32 33.85 0.44
C PHE A 12 20.81 33.81 0.15
N PHE A 13 20.35 34.43 -0.94
CA PHE A 13 18.93 34.45 -1.32
C PHE A 13 18.42 33.09 -1.84
N ILE A 14 19.26 32.30 -2.51
CA ILE A 14 18.91 30.94 -2.98
C ILE A 14 18.79 29.94 -1.81
N SER A 15 19.45 30.21 -0.67
CA SER A 15 19.52 29.27 0.46
C SER A 15 18.30 29.32 1.40
N ILE A 16 17.37 30.27 1.23
CA ILE A 16 16.25 30.51 2.18
C ILE A 16 14.93 29.86 1.73
N THR A 17 14.85 29.33 0.51
CA THR A 17 13.62 28.65 0.04
C THR A 17 13.60 27.19 0.49
N GLU A 18 13.22 26.92 1.74
CA GLU A 18 12.82 25.56 2.12
C GLU A 18 11.62 25.12 1.25
N PRO A 19 11.69 23.96 0.57
CA PRO A 19 10.58 23.50 -0.24
C PRO A 19 9.40 23.16 0.69
N ALA A 20 8.35 23.96 0.62
CA ALA A 20 7.12 23.74 1.38
C ALA A 20 6.65 22.27 1.24
N THR A 21 6.68 21.52 2.34
CA THR A 21 6.28 20.12 2.33
C THR A 21 4.78 20.02 2.04
N LYS A 22 4.41 19.60 0.82
CA LYS A 22 3.01 19.40 0.45
C LYS A 22 2.36 18.40 1.41
N ARG A 23 1.18 18.73 1.97
CA ARG A 23 0.35 17.80 2.75
C ARG A 23 0.10 16.55 1.91
N LYS A 24 0.72 15.44 2.30
CA LYS A 24 0.48 14.13 1.68
C LYS A 24 -0.80 13.55 2.27
N ARG A 25 -1.68 13.03 1.42
CA ARG A 25 -2.90 12.34 1.88
C ARG A 25 -2.49 11.09 2.66
N GLY A 26 -3.04 10.92 3.86
CA GLY A 26 -2.84 9.72 4.67
C GLY A 26 -3.55 8.49 4.07
N PRO A 27 -3.28 7.29 4.60
CA PRO A 27 -3.90 6.06 4.10
C PRO A 27 -5.43 6.07 4.30
N THR A 28 -6.20 5.74 3.26
CA THR A 28 -7.67 5.64 3.35
C THR A 28 -8.08 4.54 4.34
N LYS A 29 -9.00 4.81 5.26
CA LYS A 29 -9.48 3.85 6.27
C LYS A 29 -10.80 3.14 5.91
N CYS A 30 -11.50 3.57 4.85
CA CYS A 30 -12.81 3.08 4.42
C CYS A 30 -13.85 2.94 5.56
N LEU A 31 -13.90 3.90 6.49
CA LEU A 31 -14.74 3.83 7.69
C LEU A 31 -16.23 3.60 7.38
N LYS A 32 -16.74 4.17 6.29
CA LYS A 32 -18.14 4.01 5.84
C LYS A 32 -18.53 2.57 5.49
N THR A 33 -17.57 1.64 5.41
CA THR A 33 -17.81 0.22 5.11
C THR A 33 -17.63 -0.69 6.33
N HIS A 34 -17.25 -0.16 7.50
CA HIS A 34 -16.93 -1.00 8.68
C HIS A 34 -18.14 -1.38 9.55
N GLY A 35 -19.35 -0.97 9.19
CA GLY A 35 -20.58 -1.30 9.93
C GLY A 35 -21.81 -1.46 9.04
N LEU A 36 -21.63 -1.88 7.78
CA LEU A 36 -22.76 -2.22 6.91
C LEU A 36 -23.26 -3.61 7.31
N SER A 37 -24.56 -3.73 7.58
CA SER A 37 -25.21 -5.04 7.75
C SER A 37 -25.24 -5.79 6.41
N TYR A 38 -25.52 -7.09 6.44
CA TYR A 38 -25.66 -7.93 5.24
C TYR A 38 -26.69 -7.36 4.25
N GLU A 39 -27.73 -6.70 4.78
CA GLU A 39 -28.80 -6.05 4.00
C GLU A 39 -28.36 -4.72 3.38
N ASP A 40 -27.32 -4.08 3.91
CA ASP A 40 -26.78 -2.80 3.43
C ASP A 40 -25.57 -2.97 2.48
N ARG A 41 -25.35 -4.20 1.98
CA ARG A 41 -24.25 -4.48 1.06
C ARG A 41 -24.37 -3.62 -0.19
N LEU A 42 -23.25 -3.04 -0.58
CA LEU A 42 -23.23 -2.15 -1.73
C LEU A 42 -23.32 -2.96 -3.03
N PRO A 43 -24.38 -2.81 -3.85
CA PRO A 43 -24.48 -3.54 -5.09
C PRO A 43 -23.40 -3.08 -6.08
N ILE A 44 -22.76 -4.05 -6.72
CA ILE A 44 -21.74 -3.83 -7.73
C ILE A 44 -22.25 -4.33 -9.08
N ARG A 45 -22.46 -3.38 -10.01
CA ARG A 45 -22.79 -3.70 -11.39
C ARG A 45 -21.53 -4.15 -12.13
N LEU A 46 -21.62 -5.26 -12.85
CA LEU A 46 -20.51 -5.81 -13.64
C LEU A 46 -20.73 -5.57 -15.14
N ASN A 47 -19.63 -5.39 -15.87
CA ASN A 47 -19.63 -5.39 -17.33
C ASN A 47 -19.58 -6.82 -17.90
N LYS A 48 -19.61 -6.94 -19.23
CA LYS A 48 -19.50 -8.23 -19.94
C LYS A 48 -18.20 -8.99 -19.65
N TYR A 49 -17.17 -8.32 -19.15
CA TYR A 49 -15.88 -8.89 -18.76
C TYR A 49 -15.75 -9.13 -17.25
N GLY A 50 -16.84 -9.03 -16.48
CA GLY A 50 -16.83 -9.22 -15.02
C GLY A 50 -16.15 -8.08 -14.25
N GLN A 51 -15.96 -6.90 -14.86
CA GLN A 51 -15.34 -5.75 -14.20
C GLN A 51 -16.41 -4.85 -13.56
N PRO A 52 -16.18 -4.33 -12.35
CA PRO A 52 -17.11 -3.41 -11.69
C PRO A 52 -17.21 -2.07 -12.43
N ILE A 53 -18.45 -1.64 -12.70
CA ILE A 53 -18.80 -0.33 -13.24
C ILE A 53 -19.58 0.47 -12.19
N GLY A 54 -19.48 1.81 -12.26
CA GLY A 54 -20.33 2.73 -11.52
C GLY A 54 -19.63 3.37 -10.32
N CYS A 55 -20.39 4.13 -9.55
CA CYS A 55 -19.90 4.93 -8.42
C CYS A 55 -19.30 4.07 -7.29
N ASN A 56 -19.75 2.82 -7.13
CA ASN A 56 -19.26 1.92 -6.08
C ASN A 56 -17.92 1.25 -6.42
N ARG A 57 -17.43 1.32 -7.67
CA ARG A 57 -16.12 0.75 -8.08
C ARG A 57 -14.96 1.33 -7.25
N ALA A 58 -14.98 2.64 -7.01
CA ALA A 58 -13.95 3.31 -6.24
C ALA A 58 -13.97 2.89 -4.76
N LYS A 59 -15.17 2.70 -4.19
CA LYS A 59 -15.35 2.19 -2.82
C LYS A 59 -14.83 0.75 -2.70
N LEU A 60 -15.18 -0.12 -3.64
CA LEU A 60 -14.67 -1.49 -3.72
C LEU A 60 -13.14 -1.50 -3.79
N SER A 61 -12.55 -0.76 -4.73
CA SER A 61 -11.08 -0.68 -4.87
C SER A 61 -10.39 -0.21 -3.57
N SER A 62 -10.98 0.79 -2.92
CA SER A 62 -10.47 1.32 -1.64
C SER A 62 -10.58 0.29 -0.51
N HIS A 63 -11.69 -0.46 -0.47
CA HIS A 63 -11.90 -1.54 0.48
C HIS A 63 -10.92 -2.70 0.27
N LEU A 64 -10.70 -3.14 -0.97
CA LEU A 64 -9.68 -4.14 -1.29
C LEU A 64 -8.29 -3.68 -0.83
N GLY A 65 -7.99 -2.39 -0.99
CA GLY A 65 -6.76 -1.78 -0.46
C GLY A 65 -6.69 -1.77 1.08
N THR A 66 -7.81 -1.78 1.80
CA THR A 66 -7.82 -1.98 3.27
C THR A 66 -7.59 -3.44 3.66
N LEU A 67 -8.19 -4.40 2.95
CA LEU A 67 -8.01 -5.83 3.23
C LEU A 67 -6.54 -6.24 3.10
N VAL A 68 -5.90 -5.81 2.02
CA VAL A 68 -4.49 -6.07 1.73
C VAL A 68 -3.51 -5.52 2.79
N ARG A 69 -3.93 -4.49 3.55
CA ARG A 69 -3.11 -3.92 4.62
C ARG A 69 -3.28 -4.65 5.95
N ASN A 70 -4.31 -5.49 6.07
CA ASN A 70 -4.49 -6.32 7.24
C ASN A 70 -3.52 -7.51 7.17
N ALA A 71 -2.56 -7.56 8.09
CA ALA A 71 -1.53 -8.58 8.13
C ALA A 71 -2.08 -10.01 8.34
N HIS A 72 -3.26 -10.16 8.95
CA HIS A 72 -3.91 -11.46 9.13
C HIS A 72 -4.49 -11.99 7.81
N LEU A 73 -5.09 -11.11 7.00
CA LEU A 73 -5.71 -11.49 5.72
C LEU A 73 -4.71 -11.54 4.57
N ALA A 74 -3.70 -10.67 4.60
CA ALA A 74 -2.68 -10.60 3.57
C ALA A 74 -1.29 -10.53 4.20
N PRO A 75 -0.73 -11.68 4.63
CA PRO A 75 0.60 -11.73 5.21
C PRO A 75 1.63 -11.13 4.26
N LEU A 76 2.54 -10.35 4.83
CA LEU A 76 3.63 -9.72 4.08
C LEU A 76 4.86 -10.63 3.96
N THR A 77 4.84 -11.77 4.64
CA THR A 77 5.92 -12.76 4.72
C THR A 77 6.23 -13.42 3.37
N TYR A 78 5.23 -13.57 2.49
CA TYR A 78 5.41 -14.17 1.18
C TYR A 78 6.15 -13.26 0.19
N THR A 79 7.01 -13.81 -0.65
CA THR A 79 7.71 -13.05 -1.71
C THR A 79 6.78 -12.68 -2.86
N ASN A 80 5.90 -13.60 -3.28
CA ASN A 80 5.00 -13.44 -4.41
C ASN A 80 3.53 -13.42 -3.95
N TRP A 81 2.70 -12.65 -4.66
CA TRP A 81 1.24 -12.63 -4.50
C TRP A 81 0.61 -14.04 -4.63
N HIS A 82 1.16 -14.87 -5.49
CA HIS A 82 0.69 -16.26 -5.66
C HIS A 82 1.00 -17.17 -4.47
N GLY A 83 1.85 -16.73 -3.53
CA GLY A 83 2.05 -17.42 -2.25
C GLY A 83 0.89 -17.24 -1.28
N LEU A 84 0.02 -16.24 -1.49
CA LEU A 84 -1.16 -15.98 -0.65
C LEU A 84 -2.40 -16.78 -1.08
N LYS A 85 -2.27 -17.81 -1.94
CA LYS A 85 -3.42 -18.56 -2.47
C LYS A 85 -4.35 -19.08 -1.38
N ASP A 86 -3.80 -19.51 -0.25
CA ASP A 86 -4.59 -20.02 0.87
C ASP A 86 -5.47 -18.91 1.48
N ASN A 87 -4.97 -17.67 1.53
CA ASN A 87 -5.72 -16.50 2.01
C ASN A 87 -6.70 -15.93 0.96
N TRP A 88 -6.67 -16.38 -0.29
CA TRP A 88 -7.57 -15.84 -1.33
C TRP A 88 -9.04 -16.12 -1.01
N LYS A 89 -9.33 -17.23 -0.34
CA LYS A 89 -10.68 -17.56 0.12
C LYS A 89 -11.16 -16.53 1.15
N ASP A 90 -10.38 -16.28 2.20
CA ASP A 90 -10.71 -15.31 3.25
C ASP A 90 -10.84 -13.89 2.71
N LEU A 91 -9.96 -13.50 1.78
CA LEU A 91 -10.01 -12.20 1.11
C LEU A 91 -11.27 -12.05 0.24
N TRP A 92 -11.71 -13.13 -0.40
CA TRP A 92 -12.94 -13.13 -1.17
C TRP A 92 -14.16 -13.04 -0.25
N GLU A 93 -14.20 -13.82 0.82
CA GLU A 93 -15.26 -13.80 1.83
C GLU A 93 -15.42 -12.41 2.46
N ALA A 94 -14.31 -11.80 2.90
CA ALA A 94 -14.32 -10.43 3.42
C ALA A 94 -14.77 -9.37 2.39
N THR A 95 -14.64 -9.66 1.09
CA THR A 95 -15.12 -8.77 0.02
C THR A 95 -16.63 -8.89 -0.17
N ILE A 96 -17.16 -10.13 -0.26
CA ILE A 96 -18.60 -10.38 -0.49
C ILE A 96 -19.46 -10.12 0.76
N GLU A 97 -18.84 -10.08 1.93
CA GLU A 97 -19.47 -9.66 3.18
C GLU A 97 -19.96 -8.20 3.09
N LYS A 98 -19.26 -7.33 2.36
CA LYS A 98 -19.54 -5.88 2.29
C LYS A 98 -20.10 -5.40 0.97
N PHE A 99 -19.90 -6.18 -0.09
CA PHE A 99 -20.31 -5.85 -1.45
C PHE A 99 -21.14 -6.99 -2.02
N ASP A 100 -22.30 -6.66 -2.58
CA ASP A 100 -23.06 -7.62 -3.36
C ASP A 100 -22.45 -7.70 -4.77
N ILE A 101 -21.58 -8.69 -4.93
CA ILE A 101 -20.78 -8.89 -6.15
C ILE A 101 -20.78 -10.36 -6.55
N GLY A 102 -21.13 -10.61 -7.82
CA GLY A 102 -21.17 -11.94 -8.38
C GLY A 102 -19.78 -12.55 -8.62
N GLU A 103 -19.74 -13.88 -8.74
CA GLU A 103 -18.52 -14.66 -8.91
C GLU A 103 -17.71 -14.31 -10.18
N ARG A 104 -18.39 -13.79 -11.21
CA ARG A 104 -17.76 -13.26 -12.43
C ARG A 104 -16.71 -12.17 -12.16
N ALA A 105 -16.78 -11.51 -11.00
CA ALA A 105 -15.82 -10.48 -10.62
C ALA A 105 -14.56 -11.01 -9.92
N LYS A 106 -14.50 -12.30 -9.55
CA LYS A 106 -13.34 -12.88 -8.83
C LYS A 106 -12.02 -12.55 -9.50
N GLY A 107 -11.95 -12.72 -10.83
CA GLY A 107 -10.73 -12.41 -11.59
C GLY A 107 -10.29 -10.96 -11.46
N TRP A 108 -11.24 -10.01 -11.50
CA TRP A 108 -10.93 -8.59 -11.33
C TRP A 108 -10.52 -8.26 -9.89
N VAL A 109 -11.21 -8.86 -8.90
CA VAL A 109 -10.94 -8.65 -7.46
C VAL A 109 -9.54 -9.14 -7.11
N PHE A 110 -9.18 -10.38 -7.46
CA PHE A 110 -7.84 -10.91 -7.16
C PHE A 110 -6.72 -10.16 -7.88
N LYS A 111 -6.95 -9.74 -9.13
CA LYS A 111 -6.00 -8.88 -9.85
C LYS A 111 -5.79 -7.55 -9.12
N THR A 112 -6.86 -6.95 -8.62
CA THR A 112 -6.82 -5.67 -7.90
C THR A 112 -6.16 -5.82 -6.53
N LEU A 113 -6.48 -6.88 -5.79
CA LEU A 113 -5.85 -7.22 -4.51
C LEU A 113 -4.33 -7.41 -4.69
N GLY A 114 -3.91 -8.22 -5.66
CA GLY A 114 -2.49 -8.45 -5.92
C GLY A 114 -1.73 -7.22 -6.40
N SER A 115 -2.38 -6.33 -7.17
CA SER A 115 -1.80 -5.03 -7.52
C SER A 115 -1.63 -4.17 -6.28
N SER A 116 -2.68 -4.01 -5.48
CA SER A 116 -2.65 -3.23 -4.23
C SER A 116 -1.63 -3.76 -3.24
N TRP A 117 -1.44 -5.07 -3.13
CA TRP A 117 -0.47 -5.70 -2.22
C TRP A 117 0.96 -5.41 -2.64
N ARG A 118 1.28 -5.52 -3.93
CA ARG A 118 2.59 -5.12 -4.47
C ARG A 118 2.84 -3.62 -4.28
N THR A 119 1.85 -2.78 -4.55
CA THR A 119 1.94 -1.33 -4.31
C THR A 119 2.16 -1.03 -2.83
N TYR A 120 1.49 -1.75 -1.92
CA TYR A 120 1.67 -1.56 -0.48
C TYR A 120 3.08 -1.93 -0.04
N LYS A 121 3.62 -3.08 -0.47
CA LYS A 121 5.02 -3.47 -0.23
C LYS A 121 6.03 -2.46 -0.75
N SER A 122 5.83 -1.98 -1.98
CA SER A 122 6.69 -0.95 -2.57
C SER A 122 6.68 0.35 -1.77
N ARG A 123 5.50 0.79 -1.31
CA ARG A 123 5.38 1.97 -0.43
C ARG A 123 6.08 1.77 0.90
N LEU A 124 5.96 0.60 1.50
CA LEU A 124 6.66 0.27 2.75
C LEU A 124 8.18 0.33 2.57
N LYS A 125 8.72 -0.29 1.51
CA LYS A 125 10.15 -0.23 1.18
C LYS A 125 10.60 1.23 1.03
N ASN A 126 9.92 2.00 0.17
CA ASN A 126 10.33 3.38 -0.13
C ASN A 126 10.26 4.33 1.08
N GLN A 127 9.33 4.10 2.01
CA GLN A 127 9.14 4.98 3.16
C GLN A 127 10.05 4.62 4.34
N TYR A 128 10.25 3.33 4.60
CA TYR A 128 10.85 2.86 5.85
C TYR A 128 12.17 2.10 5.66
N PHE A 129 12.44 1.52 4.49
CA PHE A 129 13.70 0.83 4.25
C PHE A 129 14.75 1.80 3.71
N LYS A 130 15.94 1.79 4.31
CA LYS A 130 17.10 2.60 3.91
C LYS A 130 18.24 1.67 3.53
N GLU A 131 18.58 1.66 2.24
CA GLU A 131 19.61 0.77 1.67
C GLU A 131 21.01 1.01 2.28
N ASN A 132 21.34 2.26 2.61
CA ASN A 132 22.64 2.63 3.17
C ASN A 132 22.74 2.47 4.70
N MET A 133 21.70 1.93 5.35
CA MET A 133 21.66 1.79 6.81
C MET A 133 21.78 0.33 7.22
N PRO A 134 22.36 0.04 8.41
CA PRO A 134 22.52 -1.33 8.89
C PRO A 134 21.16 -2.01 9.10
N LEU A 135 21.13 -3.34 8.99
CA LEU A 135 19.92 -4.16 9.14
C LEU A 135 19.16 -3.84 10.44
N VAL A 136 19.89 -3.67 11.55
CA VAL A 136 19.33 -3.35 12.87
C VAL A 136 18.57 -2.02 12.86
N TYR A 137 19.05 -1.03 12.13
CA TYR A 137 18.36 0.25 11.98
C TYR A 137 17.03 0.07 11.22
N ASN A 138 17.07 -0.65 10.10
CA ASN A 138 15.87 -0.91 9.30
C ASN A 138 14.81 -1.73 10.06
N ILE A 139 15.23 -2.71 10.88
CA ILE A 139 14.31 -3.46 11.76
C ILE A 139 13.66 -2.53 12.79
N LYS A 140 14.42 -1.60 13.39
CA LYS A 140 13.88 -0.60 14.33
C LYS A 140 12.93 0.39 13.66
N ASN A 141 13.14 0.71 12.39
CA ASN A 141 12.27 1.60 11.61
C ASN A 141 10.96 0.92 11.16
N CYS A 142 10.32 0.17 12.06
CA CYS A 142 9.09 -0.56 11.80
C CYS A 142 7.88 0.39 11.80
N PRO A 143 7.05 0.41 10.76
CA PRO A 143 5.79 1.13 10.79
C PRO A 143 4.83 0.51 11.81
N ARG A 144 4.14 1.35 12.59
CA ARG A 144 3.14 0.93 13.61
C ARG A 144 2.00 0.07 13.05
N THR A 145 1.74 0.16 11.75
CA THR A 145 0.65 -0.57 11.07
C THR A 145 1.03 -2.00 10.69
N VAL A 146 2.31 -2.37 10.75
CA VAL A 146 2.81 -3.68 10.33
C VAL A 146 3.30 -4.44 11.56
N PRO A 147 2.91 -5.72 11.74
CA PRO A 147 3.46 -6.55 12.80
C PRO A 147 4.98 -6.69 12.67
N LEU A 148 5.68 -6.62 13.80
CA LEU A 148 7.15 -6.62 13.84
C LEU A 148 7.75 -7.87 13.16
N GLU A 149 7.14 -9.04 13.35
CA GLU A 149 7.61 -10.29 12.75
C GLU A 149 7.54 -10.26 11.21
N HIS A 150 6.45 -9.71 10.66
CA HIS A 150 6.32 -9.53 9.21
C HIS A 150 7.34 -8.51 8.68
N TRP A 151 7.60 -7.45 9.45
CA TRP A 151 8.58 -6.44 9.10
C TRP A 151 10.01 -6.98 9.06
N LYS A 152 10.43 -7.76 10.06
CA LYS A 152 11.75 -8.40 10.11
C LYS A 152 12.01 -9.24 8.86
N ILE A 153 11.05 -10.08 8.48
CA ILE A 153 11.15 -10.94 7.29
C ILE A 153 11.29 -10.10 6.02
N LEU A 154 10.50 -9.04 5.87
CA LEU A 154 10.59 -8.13 4.73
C LEU A 154 11.95 -7.44 4.62
N VAL A 155 12.45 -6.91 5.74
CA VAL A 155 13.72 -6.17 5.78
C VAL A 155 14.89 -7.11 5.46
N GLN A 156 14.87 -8.34 5.99
CA GLN A 156 15.86 -9.37 5.65
C GLN A 156 15.80 -9.70 4.16
N PHE A 157 14.60 -9.95 3.62
CA PHE A 157 14.40 -10.22 2.20
C PHE A 157 14.97 -9.11 1.30
N TRP A 158 14.64 -7.85 1.58
CA TRP A 158 15.15 -6.71 0.78
C TRP A 158 16.66 -6.51 0.94
N SER A 159 17.24 -6.83 2.09
CA SER A 159 18.69 -6.72 2.30
C SER A 159 19.44 -7.80 1.51
N LEU A 160 18.89 -9.02 1.42
CA LEU A 160 19.45 -10.11 0.63
C LEU A 160 19.35 -9.85 -0.88
N ASP A 161 18.27 -9.25 -1.34
CA ASP A 161 18.11 -8.86 -2.75
C ASP A 161 19.18 -7.83 -3.19
N MET A 162 19.65 -6.96 -2.29
CA MET A 162 20.73 -6.00 -2.60
C MET A 162 22.08 -6.69 -2.78
N ILE A 163 22.36 -7.77 -2.04
CA ILE A 163 23.63 -8.50 -2.10
C ILE A 163 23.79 -9.22 -3.45
N LYS A 164 22.68 -9.60 -4.10
CA LYS A 164 22.70 -10.29 -5.41
C LYS A 164 22.96 -9.36 -6.61
N VAL A 165 22.98 -8.05 -6.41
CA VAL A 165 23.19 -7.06 -7.48
C VAL A 165 24.67 -6.69 -7.64
N TYR A 166 25.55 -7.23 -6.78
CA TYR A 166 27.01 -7.03 -6.83
C TYR A 166 27.74 -8.29 -7.31
#